data_AF-A0A346XZG7-F1
#
_entry.id   AF-A0A346XZG7-F1
#
_cell.length_a   1.000
_cell.length_b   1.000
_cell.length_c   1.000
_cell.angle_alpha   90.00
_cell.angle_beta   90.00
_cell.angle_gamma   90.00
#
_symmetry.space_group_name_H-M   'P 1'
#
loop_
_entity.id
_entity.type
_entity.pdbx_description
1 polymer ?
#
loop_
_entity_poly.entity_id
_entity_poly.type
_entity_poly.pdbx_seq_one_letter_code
_entity_poly.pdbx_strand_id
1 'polypeptide(L)'
;MQPPPPRGRRPWYQKKRFLIPVSVFGLFVVIGIIGALAGPVPDDVAVESDRPDDTAAAAPDDTTDEAADPTRPAPPAPAPAPPPAPAPAPPPPAPAPAAPAGSASQSNARRAAEQYLSFSSFSRSGLIGQLEFDGYSYEDATHAVDTVGADWNEQAVGSAEQYLSFSAFSRSGLIGQLEFDGYTSAEAEYGVSRISVDWNEQAVAKGAQYLSFSAFSRSGLIDQLVFDGFTRPQAEHGATANGL
;
A
#
# COMPACT_ATOMS: atom_id res chain seq x y z
N MET A 1 6.29 31.69 -45.85
CA MET A 1 5.88 30.34 -45.42
C MET A 1 6.56 30.06 -44.09
N GLN A 2 5.83 29.67 -43.04
CA GLN A 2 6.45 29.19 -41.80
C GLN A 2 6.79 27.69 -41.94
N PRO A 3 7.84 27.19 -41.27
CA PRO A 3 8.08 25.76 -41.17
C PRO A 3 6.98 25.07 -40.35
N PRO A 4 6.64 23.80 -40.62
CA PRO A 4 5.70 23.05 -39.80
C PRO A 4 6.24 22.84 -38.38
N PRO A 5 5.38 22.80 -37.35
CA PRO A 5 5.81 22.55 -35.98
C PRO A 5 6.43 21.15 -35.84
N PRO A 6 7.41 20.96 -34.92
CA PRO A 6 8.02 19.66 -34.68
C PRO A 6 6.97 18.66 -34.19
N ARG A 7 6.98 17.45 -34.77
CA ARG A 7 6.09 16.36 -34.35
C ARG A 7 6.50 15.90 -32.96
N GLY A 8 5.61 16.07 -31.97
CA GLY A 8 5.84 15.61 -30.60
C GLY A 8 6.19 14.12 -30.55
N ARG A 9 7.21 13.78 -29.75
CA ARG A 9 7.55 12.38 -29.49
C ARG A 9 6.37 11.75 -28.76
N ARG A 10 5.83 10.64 -29.26
CA ARG A 10 4.70 9.96 -28.60
C ARG A 10 5.20 9.41 -27.25
N PRO A 11 4.53 9.70 -26.12
CA PRO A 11 4.97 9.21 -24.82
C PRO A 11 5.12 7.69 -24.79
N TRP A 12 6.07 7.18 -24.02
CA TRP A 12 6.47 5.78 -24.08
C TRP A 12 5.31 4.81 -23.74
N TYR A 13 4.47 5.17 -22.78
CA TYR A 13 3.27 4.44 -22.35
C TYR A 13 2.14 4.40 -23.39
N GLN A 14 2.17 5.25 -24.43
CA GLN A 14 1.19 5.23 -25.54
C GLN A 14 1.50 4.16 -26.62
N LYS A 15 2.55 3.36 -26.44
CA LYS A 15 2.93 2.27 -27.35
C LYS A 15 2.18 0.97 -27.02
N LYS A 16 1.03 0.74 -27.67
CA LYS A 16 0.27 -0.51 -27.52
C LYS A 16 1.11 -1.75 -27.90
N ARG A 17 0.93 -2.83 -27.12
CA ARG A 17 1.59 -4.16 -27.20
C ARG A 17 3.04 -4.21 -26.69
N PHE A 18 3.18 -4.24 -25.36
CA PHE A 18 4.15 -5.13 -24.72
C PHE A 18 3.37 -6.25 -24.02
N LEU A 19 3.56 -7.49 -24.47
CA LEU A 19 3.21 -8.68 -23.71
C LEU A 19 4.47 -9.05 -22.92
N ILE A 20 4.44 -8.88 -21.60
CA ILE A 20 5.50 -9.32 -20.70
C ILE A 20 4.83 -10.32 -19.74
N PRO A 21 5.41 -11.52 -19.53
CA PRO A 21 4.78 -12.52 -18.67
C PRO A 21 4.72 -12.05 -17.22
N VAL A 22 3.52 -11.94 -16.68
CA VAL A 22 3.31 -11.73 -15.24
C VAL A 22 3.68 -13.03 -14.53
N SER A 23 4.93 -13.13 -14.10
CA SER A 23 5.49 -14.29 -13.40
C SER A 23 6.65 -13.84 -12.53
N VAL A 24 6.48 -13.98 -11.21
CA VAL A 24 7.46 -13.60 -10.17
C VAL A 24 7.79 -12.10 -10.11
N PHE A 25 6.81 -11.29 -9.68
CA PHE A 25 7.03 -10.25 -8.66
C PHE A 25 5.68 -9.89 -8.03
N GLY A 26 5.38 -10.49 -6.88
CA GLY A 26 4.02 -10.55 -6.33
C GLY A 26 3.83 -9.74 -5.06
N LEU A 27 3.62 -8.43 -5.17
CA LEU A 27 3.03 -7.64 -4.07
C LEU A 27 2.22 -6.42 -4.57
N PHE A 28 1.11 -6.67 -5.26
CA PHE A 28 0.08 -5.63 -5.44
C PHE A 28 -0.70 -5.44 -4.13
N VAL A 29 -0.26 -4.50 -3.28
CA VAL A 29 -1.09 -4.03 -2.17
C VAL A 29 -2.23 -3.19 -2.72
N VAL A 30 -3.43 -3.77 -2.77
CA VAL A 30 -4.67 -3.01 -2.97
C VAL A 30 -4.91 -2.20 -1.69
N ILE A 31 -4.65 -0.90 -1.73
CA ILE A 31 -5.06 0.02 -0.65
C ILE A 31 -6.59 0.04 -0.61
N GLY A 32 -7.15 -0.41 0.52
CA GLY A 32 -8.57 -0.74 0.64
C GLY A 32 -9.48 0.49 0.69
N ILE A 33 -10.52 0.50 -0.15
CA ILE A 33 -11.68 1.37 0.02
C ILE A 33 -12.51 0.84 1.20
N ILE A 34 -12.47 1.52 2.34
CA ILE A 34 -13.35 1.21 3.48
C ILE A 34 -14.75 1.76 3.17
N GLY A 35 -15.57 0.94 2.52
CA GLY A 35 -17.01 1.18 2.34
C GLY A 35 -17.80 0.76 3.59
N ALA A 36 -18.62 1.65 4.13
CA ALA A 36 -19.29 1.46 5.41
C ALA A 36 -20.50 0.50 5.38
N LEU A 37 -20.72 -0.24 6.48
CA LEU A 37 -21.96 -0.97 6.76
C LEU A 37 -22.40 -0.84 8.24
N ALA A 38 -23.44 -0.03 8.46
CA ALA A 38 -24.53 -0.20 9.46
C ALA A 38 -24.26 -0.29 10.99
N GLY A 39 -23.95 0.87 11.63
CA GLY A 39 -24.55 1.35 12.90
C GLY A 39 -24.40 0.53 14.21
N PRO A 40 -25.09 0.93 15.32
CA PRO A 40 -25.88 2.15 15.57
C PRO A 40 -25.21 3.15 16.54
N VAL A 41 -25.90 4.25 16.88
CA VAL A 41 -25.47 5.33 17.81
C VAL A 41 -26.14 5.17 19.19
N PRO A 42 -25.64 5.86 20.25
CA PRO A 42 -26.55 6.73 21.00
C PRO A 42 -25.98 8.12 21.36
N ASP A 43 -26.85 9.13 21.21
CA ASP A 43 -27.09 10.34 22.04
C ASP A 43 -25.96 10.85 22.99
N ASP A 44 -25.60 12.14 23.01
CA ASP A 44 -26.44 13.22 23.53
C ASP A 44 -25.86 14.63 23.23
N VAL A 45 -26.68 15.59 22.74
CA VAL A 45 -26.69 17.04 23.07
C VAL A 45 -27.85 17.74 22.33
N ALA A 46 -28.66 18.52 23.05
CA ALA A 46 -29.80 19.24 22.48
C ALA A 46 -29.56 20.75 22.32
N VAL A 47 -30.02 21.35 21.21
CA VAL A 47 -30.54 22.74 21.18
C VAL A 47 -31.78 22.85 20.29
N GLU A 48 -32.84 23.29 20.94
CA GLU A 48 -34.18 23.71 20.53
C GLU A 48 -34.31 24.65 19.31
N SER A 49 -35.35 24.43 18.47
CA SER A 49 -36.15 25.52 17.86
C SER A 49 -37.47 25.10 17.18
N ASP A 50 -38.56 25.66 17.73
CA ASP A 50 -39.87 26.00 17.14
C ASP A 50 -40.90 24.93 16.69
N ARG A 51 -42.15 25.41 16.52
CA ARG A 51 -43.46 24.71 16.32
C ARG A 51 -44.23 25.36 15.12
N PRO A 52 -45.53 25.10 14.81
CA PRO A 52 -46.54 24.20 15.44
C PRO A 52 -47.34 23.26 14.48
N ASP A 53 -48.13 22.38 15.09
CA ASP A 53 -49.50 21.86 14.78
C ASP A 53 -50.03 21.66 13.33
N ASP A 54 -50.69 20.49 13.10
CA ASP A 54 -52.15 20.45 12.82
C ASP A 54 -52.78 19.04 13.09
N THR A 55 -54.08 19.02 13.47
CA THR A 55 -55.15 18.00 13.27
C THR A 55 -54.80 16.48 13.45
N ALA A 56 -55.29 15.71 14.44
CA ALA A 56 -56.68 15.40 14.90
C ALA A 56 -57.52 14.53 13.91
N ALA A 57 -58.42 13.59 14.29
CA ALA A 57 -58.61 12.78 15.51
C ALA A 57 -59.63 11.65 15.21
N ALA A 58 -59.53 10.46 15.84
CA ALA A 58 -60.63 9.49 16.02
C ALA A 58 -60.24 8.34 16.99
N ALA A 59 -61.24 7.79 17.70
CA ALA A 59 -61.20 6.65 18.65
C ALA A 59 -62.58 5.92 18.55
N PRO A 60 -63.04 4.99 19.43
CA PRO A 60 -62.47 4.47 20.70
C PRO A 60 -62.67 2.93 20.92
N ASP A 61 -62.73 2.52 22.20
CA ASP A 61 -63.23 1.24 22.77
C ASP A 61 -62.28 0.01 22.61
N ASP A 62 -62.15 -0.98 23.52
CA ASP A 62 -62.73 -1.31 24.86
C ASP A 62 -61.73 -2.28 25.60
N THR A 63 -61.77 -2.73 26.87
CA THR A 63 -62.64 -2.63 28.08
C THR A 63 -61.75 -2.76 29.37
N THR A 64 -62.34 -2.79 30.58
CA THR A 64 -62.00 -3.55 31.83
C THR A 64 -60.58 -4.15 32.01
N ASP A 65 -59.77 -3.85 33.04
CA ASP A 65 -59.95 -3.73 34.53
C ASP A 65 -59.88 -5.08 35.32
N GLU A 66 -59.55 -4.94 36.62
CA GLU A 66 -59.46 -5.91 37.72
C GLU A 66 -58.08 -6.55 38.03
N ALA A 67 -57.81 -6.74 39.33
CA ALA A 67 -56.48 -6.80 39.92
C ALA A 67 -56.08 -8.17 40.50
N ALA A 68 -54.78 -8.51 40.40
CA ALA A 68 -54.15 -9.57 41.19
C ALA A 68 -52.61 -9.41 41.30
N ASP A 69 -52.13 -8.77 42.36
CA ASP A 69 -50.85 -9.09 43.01
C ASP A 69 -51.22 -10.01 44.20
N PRO A 70 -50.56 -11.18 44.44
CA PRO A 70 -49.13 -11.19 44.79
C PRO A 70 -48.31 -12.43 44.40
N THR A 71 -47.16 -12.23 43.73
CA THR A 71 -46.04 -13.19 43.86
C THR A 71 -44.66 -12.54 43.73
N ARG A 72 -43.90 -12.50 44.84
CA ARG A 72 -42.47 -12.16 44.86
C ARG A 72 -41.67 -13.17 44.00
N PRO A 73 -40.87 -12.73 43.01
CA PRO A 73 -39.99 -13.64 42.28
C PRO A 73 -38.86 -14.18 43.17
N ALA A 74 -38.51 -15.45 42.96
CA ALA A 74 -37.38 -16.10 43.65
C ALA A 74 -36.02 -15.61 43.10
N PRO A 75 -34.94 -15.62 43.91
CA PRO A 75 -33.61 -15.25 43.44
C PRO A 75 -33.09 -16.26 42.39
N PRO A 76 -32.30 -15.81 41.40
CA PRO A 76 -31.80 -16.67 40.33
C PRO A 76 -30.77 -17.68 40.84
N ALA A 77 -30.75 -18.86 40.22
CA ALA A 77 -29.74 -19.89 40.47
C ALA A 77 -28.35 -19.47 39.92
N PRO A 78 -27.24 -19.93 40.53
CA PRO A 78 -25.90 -19.59 40.08
C PRO A 78 -25.58 -20.19 38.70
N ALA A 79 -24.86 -19.43 37.87
CA ALA A 79 -24.41 -19.86 36.56
C ALA A 79 -23.33 -20.97 36.63
N PRO A 80 -23.24 -21.88 35.63
CA PRO A 80 -22.22 -22.91 35.59
C PRO A 80 -20.81 -22.33 35.36
N ALA A 81 -19.80 -22.98 35.94
CA ALA A 81 -18.40 -22.59 35.79
C ALA A 81 -17.86 -22.84 34.36
N PRO A 82 -16.90 -22.03 33.88
CA PRO A 82 -16.29 -22.23 32.56
C PRO A 82 -15.43 -23.50 32.49
N PRO A 83 -15.25 -24.10 31.29
CA PRO A 83 -14.38 -25.24 31.09
C PRO A 83 -12.89 -24.88 31.31
N PRO A 84 -12.03 -25.85 31.68
CA PRO A 84 -10.60 -25.60 31.88
C PRO A 84 -9.91 -25.25 30.56
N ALA A 85 -8.93 -24.33 30.63
CA ALA A 85 -8.12 -23.91 29.50
C ALA A 85 -7.22 -25.05 28.97
N PRO A 86 -6.93 -25.09 27.66
CA PRO A 86 -6.02 -26.08 27.09
C PRO A 86 -4.59 -25.90 27.61
N ALA A 87 -3.86 -27.01 27.77
CA ALA A 87 -2.47 -27.00 28.20
C ALA A 87 -1.55 -26.33 27.15
N PRO A 88 -0.47 -25.64 27.57
CA PRO A 88 0.46 -24.99 26.65
C PRO A 88 1.19 -26.01 25.77
N ALA A 89 1.38 -25.66 24.49
CA ALA A 89 2.17 -26.44 23.55
C ALA A 89 3.66 -26.45 23.94
N PRO A 90 4.42 -27.51 23.61
CA PRO A 90 5.86 -27.54 23.84
C PRO A 90 6.58 -26.44 23.03
N PRO A 91 7.70 -25.89 23.54
CA PRO A 91 8.46 -24.87 22.82
C PRO A 91 9.09 -25.43 21.53
N PRO A 92 9.32 -24.58 20.51
CA PRO A 92 10.01 -24.99 19.29
C PRO A 92 11.46 -25.44 19.59
N PRO A 93 12.03 -26.32 18.75
CA PRO A 93 13.43 -26.74 18.89
C PRO A 93 14.37 -25.55 18.73
N ALA A 94 15.47 -25.56 19.50
CA ALA A 94 16.49 -24.51 19.42
C ALA A 94 17.18 -24.48 18.04
N PRO A 95 17.59 -23.29 17.54
CA PRO A 95 18.28 -23.16 16.26
C PRO A 95 19.63 -23.90 16.27
N ALA A 96 20.00 -24.43 15.11
CA ALA A 96 21.30 -25.08 14.91
C ALA A 96 22.46 -24.06 15.01
N PRO A 97 23.66 -24.48 15.46
CA PRO A 97 24.80 -23.57 15.61
C PRO A 97 25.30 -23.03 14.26
N ALA A 98 25.69 -21.75 14.28
CA ALA A 98 26.22 -21.02 13.14
C ALA A 98 27.43 -21.71 12.48
N ALA A 99 27.51 -21.62 11.16
CA ALA A 99 28.70 -22.00 10.41
C ALA A 99 29.81 -20.94 10.59
N PRO A 100 31.10 -21.32 10.69
CA PRO A 100 32.18 -20.35 10.88
C PRO A 100 32.34 -19.43 9.66
N ALA A 101 32.76 -18.18 9.91
CA ALA A 101 33.06 -17.22 8.85
C ALA A 101 34.09 -17.79 7.85
N GLY A 102 33.80 -17.69 6.55
CA GLY A 102 34.52 -18.37 5.48
C GLY A 102 33.98 -19.76 5.12
N SER A 103 32.76 -20.11 5.55
CA SER A 103 32.12 -21.38 5.18
C SER A 103 31.80 -21.50 3.68
N ALA A 104 31.58 -22.74 3.23
CA ALA A 104 31.04 -23.01 1.89
C ALA A 104 29.64 -22.40 1.70
N SER A 105 28.85 -22.26 2.77
CA SER A 105 27.52 -21.63 2.73
C SER A 105 27.63 -20.14 2.40
N GLN A 106 28.50 -19.39 3.07
CA GLN A 106 28.77 -17.98 2.77
C GLN A 106 29.33 -17.77 1.37
N SER A 107 30.17 -18.71 0.91
CA SER A 107 30.70 -18.73 -0.47
C SER A 107 29.63 -19.03 -1.53
N ASN A 108 28.50 -19.62 -1.14
CA ASN A 108 27.33 -19.81 -2.01
C ASN A 108 26.40 -18.59 -1.94
N ALA A 109 26.08 -18.11 -0.74
CA ALA A 109 25.26 -16.93 -0.49
C ALA A 109 25.82 -15.69 -1.21
N ARG A 110 27.14 -15.46 -1.15
CA ARG A 110 27.76 -14.33 -1.88
C ARG A 110 27.65 -14.49 -3.39
N ARG A 111 27.85 -15.70 -3.93
CA ARG A 111 27.66 -15.95 -5.37
C ARG A 111 26.20 -15.82 -5.80
N ALA A 112 25.23 -16.09 -4.92
CA ALA A 112 23.83 -15.78 -5.17
C ALA A 112 23.59 -14.27 -5.17
N ALA A 113 24.12 -13.52 -4.20
CA ALA A 113 24.07 -12.05 -4.17
C ALA A 113 24.64 -11.41 -5.46
N GLU A 114 25.82 -11.88 -5.91
CA GLU A 114 26.45 -11.46 -7.16
C GLU A 114 25.57 -11.74 -8.40
N GLN A 115 24.82 -12.85 -8.40
CA GLN A 115 23.87 -13.17 -9.46
C GLN A 115 22.63 -12.26 -9.42
N TYR A 116 22.01 -12.06 -8.26
CA TYR A 116 20.85 -11.17 -8.10
C TYR A 116 21.14 -9.75 -8.59
N LEU A 117 22.25 -9.17 -8.12
CA LEU A 117 22.72 -7.84 -8.51
C LEU A 117 23.15 -7.74 -9.99
N SER A 118 23.30 -8.85 -10.70
CA SER A 118 23.61 -8.85 -12.14
C SER A 118 22.39 -8.72 -13.05
N PHE A 119 21.16 -8.89 -12.52
CA PHE A 119 19.93 -8.84 -13.32
C PHE A 119 18.84 -7.89 -12.80
N SER A 120 18.87 -7.49 -11.52
CA SER A 120 17.94 -6.51 -10.94
C SER A 120 18.61 -5.72 -9.83
N SER A 121 18.12 -4.51 -9.57
CA SER A 121 18.58 -3.73 -8.42
C SER A 121 17.87 -4.13 -7.13
N PHE A 122 18.60 -4.09 -6.01
CA PHE A 122 18.12 -4.46 -4.68
C PHE A 122 18.62 -3.51 -3.60
N SER A 123 17.77 -3.21 -2.62
CA SER A 123 18.19 -2.64 -1.34
C SER A 123 19.01 -3.66 -0.54
N ARG A 124 19.83 -3.19 0.41
CA ARG A 124 20.62 -4.08 1.28
C ARG A 124 19.74 -5.09 2.03
N SER A 125 18.63 -4.64 2.60
CA SER A 125 17.70 -5.50 3.35
C SER A 125 16.88 -6.41 2.44
N GLY A 126 16.45 -5.93 1.25
CA GLY A 126 15.76 -6.73 0.25
C GLY A 126 16.62 -7.90 -0.27
N LEU A 127 17.91 -7.67 -0.48
CA LEU A 127 18.83 -8.74 -0.90
C LEU A 127 19.10 -9.76 0.22
N ILE A 128 19.18 -9.33 1.49
CA ILE A 128 19.26 -10.26 2.63
C ILE A 128 18.01 -11.13 2.69
N GLY A 129 16.82 -10.53 2.63
CA GLY A 129 15.55 -11.26 2.66
C GLY A 129 15.36 -12.23 1.49
N GLN A 130 15.87 -11.89 0.30
CA GLN A 130 15.89 -12.82 -0.85
C GLN A 130 16.81 -14.02 -0.61
N LEU A 131 17.98 -13.83 0.03
CA LEU A 131 18.87 -14.95 0.38
C LEU A 131 18.30 -15.81 1.50
N GLU A 132 17.60 -15.23 2.48
CA GLU A 132 16.86 -16.00 3.48
C GLU A 132 15.72 -16.83 2.87
N PHE A 133 15.00 -16.27 1.89
CA PHE A 133 13.99 -17.00 1.11
C PHE A 133 14.60 -18.17 0.30
N ASP A 134 15.80 -17.97 -0.25
CA ASP A 134 16.57 -19.01 -0.94
C ASP A 134 17.13 -20.09 0.02
N GLY A 135 16.96 -19.91 1.34
CA GLY A 135 17.31 -20.90 2.37
C GLY A 135 18.70 -20.73 3.01
N TYR A 136 19.37 -19.59 2.80
CA TYR A 136 20.56 -19.23 3.59
C TYR A 136 20.15 -18.77 4.99
N SER A 137 21.04 -18.89 5.98
CA SER A 137 20.80 -18.31 7.30
C SER A 137 20.89 -16.78 7.22
N TYR A 138 20.17 -16.08 8.11
CA TYR A 138 20.29 -14.62 8.27
C TYR A 138 21.75 -14.14 8.37
N GLU A 139 22.59 -14.90 9.08
CA GLU A 139 24.01 -14.59 9.26
C GLU A 139 24.82 -14.75 7.97
N ASP A 140 24.60 -15.84 7.22
CA ASP A 140 25.31 -16.08 5.95
C ASP A 140 24.81 -15.14 4.84
N ALA A 141 23.51 -14.81 4.83
CA ALA A 141 22.90 -13.82 3.96
C ALA A 141 23.43 -12.40 4.24
N THR A 142 23.45 -11.99 5.50
CA THR A 142 24.02 -10.69 5.93
C THR A 142 25.49 -10.59 5.58
N HIS A 143 26.29 -11.62 5.90
CA HIS A 143 27.71 -11.66 5.55
C HIS A 143 27.94 -11.62 4.03
N ALA A 144 27.14 -12.34 3.24
CA ALA A 144 27.20 -12.30 1.78
C ALA A 144 26.95 -10.89 1.24
N VAL A 145 25.89 -10.23 1.72
CA VAL A 145 25.48 -8.89 1.28
C VAL A 145 26.48 -7.82 1.71
N ASP A 146 27.04 -7.90 2.92
CA ASP A 146 28.06 -6.96 3.39
C ASP A 146 29.44 -7.17 2.73
N THR A 147 29.71 -8.34 2.14
CA THR A 147 30.97 -8.66 1.46
C THR A 147 30.90 -8.68 -0.08
N VAL A 148 29.73 -8.41 -0.68
CA VAL A 148 29.57 -8.34 -2.14
C VAL A 148 30.11 -7.04 -2.74
N GLY A 149 30.21 -5.97 -1.94
CA GLY A 149 30.77 -4.68 -2.37
C GLY A 149 29.87 -3.86 -3.30
N ALA A 150 28.55 -4.03 -3.23
CA ALA A 150 27.59 -3.21 -3.96
C ALA A 150 27.56 -1.76 -3.46
N ASP A 151 27.37 -0.80 -4.37
CA ASP A 151 26.99 0.57 -4.00
C ASP A 151 25.46 0.67 -3.95
N TRP A 152 24.92 0.74 -2.74
CA TRP A 152 23.48 0.79 -2.48
C TRP A 152 22.81 2.06 -3.02
N ASN A 153 23.56 3.14 -3.23
CA ASN A 153 23.04 4.35 -3.87
C ASN A 153 22.80 4.11 -5.36
N GLU A 154 23.75 3.46 -6.05
CA GLU A 154 23.60 3.12 -7.47
C GLU A 154 22.58 1.99 -7.69
N GLN A 155 22.38 1.10 -6.69
CA GLN A 155 21.21 0.21 -6.67
C GLN A 155 19.89 1.00 -6.61
N ALA A 156 19.80 2.01 -5.74
CA ALA A 156 18.61 2.87 -5.66
C ALA A 156 18.34 3.63 -6.97
N VAL A 157 19.38 4.06 -7.70
CA VAL A 157 19.25 4.61 -9.06
C VAL A 157 18.62 3.57 -9.99
N GLY A 158 19.18 2.36 -10.06
CA GLY A 158 18.70 1.28 -10.92
C GLY A 158 17.25 0.86 -10.63
N SER A 159 16.89 0.69 -9.36
CA SER A 159 15.49 0.44 -8.96
C SER A 159 14.57 1.59 -9.37
N ALA A 160 14.99 2.85 -9.23
CA ALA A 160 14.18 4.00 -9.61
C ALA A 160 13.91 4.07 -11.13
N GLU A 161 14.92 3.79 -11.96
CA GLU A 161 14.74 3.67 -13.42
C GLU A 161 13.86 2.46 -13.80
N GLN A 162 14.05 1.33 -13.12
CA GLN A 162 13.26 0.11 -13.30
C GLN A 162 11.77 0.35 -13.03
N TYR A 163 11.41 0.98 -11.91
CA TYR A 163 10.01 1.34 -11.60
C TYR A 163 9.38 2.25 -12.67
N LEU A 164 10.08 3.30 -13.08
CA LEU A 164 9.60 4.25 -14.09
C LEU A 164 9.51 3.65 -15.50
N SER A 165 10.08 2.46 -15.75
CA SER A 165 9.97 1.74 -17.03
C SER A 165 8.63 1.02 -17.23
N PHE A 166 7.86 0.79 -16.15
CA PHE A 166 6.57 0.09 -16.20
C PHE A 166 5.41 0.81 -15.48
N SER A 167 5.69 1.66 -14.50
CA SER A 167 4.69 2.39 -13.70
C SER A 167 4.98 3.88 -13.63
N ALA A 168 3.92 4.70 -13.61
CA ALA A 168 4.04 6.13 -13.38
C ALA A 168 4.13 6.45 -11.88
N PHE A 169 5.02 7.36 -11.48
CA PHE A 169 5.20 7.80 -10.10
C PHE A 169 5.42 9.31 -9.99
N SER A 170 4.98 9.91 -8.88
CA SER A 170 5.46 11.21 -8.43
C SER A 170 6.87 11.08 -7.84
N ARG A 171 7.60 12.20 -7.66
CA ARG A 171 8.95 12.14 -7.06
C ARG A 171 8.92 11.55 -5.65
N SER A 172 7.99 11.99 -4.81
CA SER A 172 7.80 11.51 -3.44
C SER A 172 7.27 10.08 -3.40
N GLY A 173 6.34 9.71 -4.28
CA GLY A 173 5.83 8.35 -4.40
C GLY A 173 6.90 7.35 -4.82
N LEU A 174 7.85 7.74 -5.68
CA LEU A 174 8.98 6.89 -6.06
C LEU A 174 9.99 6.74 -4.91
N ILE A 175 10.26 7.81 -4.14
CA ILE A 175 11.10 7.72 -2.93
C ILE A 175 10.46 6.77 -1.92
N GLY A 176 9.16 6.95 -1.62
CA GLY A 176 8.44 6.08 -0.69
C GLY A 176 8.34 4.61 -1.14
N GLN A 177 8.35 4.34 -2.46
CA GLN A 177 8.46 2.98 -2.99
C GLN A 177 9.82 2.37 -2.68
N LEU A 178 10.91 3.11 -2.87
CA LEU A 178 12.26 2.63 -2.53
C LEU A 178 12.44 2.44 -1.01
N GLU A 179 11.88 3.34 -0.19
CA GLU A 179 11.84 3.17 1.27
C GLU A 179 11.04 1.92 1.68
N PHE A 180 9.92 1.64 1.02
CA PHE A 180 9.15 0.40 1.22
C PHE A 180 9.93 -0.85 0.81
N ASP A 181 10.70 -0.78 -0.28
CA ASP A 181 11.61 -1.84 -0.71
C ASP A 181 12.84 -2.00 0.21
N GLY A 182 12.98 -1.15 1.23
CA GLY A 182 14.00 -1.26 2.27
C GLY A 182 15.30 -0.50 2.01
N TYR A 183 15.34 0.41 1.02
CA TYR A 183 16.38 1.43 0.95
C TYR A 183 16.22 2.43 2.11
N THR A 184 17.32 2.98 2.60
CA THR A 184 17.24 4.13 3.53
C THR A 184 16.73 5.37 2.80
N SER A 185 16.12 6.31 3.52
CA SER A 185 15.65 7.59 2.95
C SER A 185 16.75 8.32 2.18
N ALA A 186 18.02 8.23 2.62
CA ALA A 186 19.16 8.84 1.94
C ALA A 186 19.48 8.18 0.59
N GLU A 187 19.45 6.84 0.53
CA GLU A 187 19.66 6.09 -0.72
C GLU A 187 18.48 6.29 -1.68
N ALA A 188 17.24 6.28 -1.17
CA ALA A 188 16.03 6.53 -1.94
C ALA A 188 16.00 7.96 -2.52
N GLU A 189 16.31 8.98 -1.72
CA GLU A 189 16.46 10.37 -2.20
C GLU A 189 17.60 10.51 -3.20
N TYR A 190 18.74 9.85 -2.97
CA TYR A 190 19.86 9.84 -3.90
C TYR A 190 19.45 9.25 -5.25
N GLY A 191 18.90 8.03 -5.26
CA GLY A 191 18.47 7.33 -6.48
C GLY A 191 17.55 8.19 -7.34
N VAL A 192 16.50 8.73 -6.71
CA VAL A 192 15.50 9.59 -7.37
C VAL A 192 16.05 11.00 -7.71
N SER A 193 17.21 11.40 -7.17
CA SER A 193 17.91 12.65 -7.55
C SER A 193 18.86 12.51 -8.74
N ARG A 194 19.32 11.30 -9.07
CA ARG A 194 20.26 11.07 -10.19
C ARG A 194 19.59 10.84 -11.53
N ILE A 195 18.38 10.29 -11.53
CA ILE A 195 17.60 9.99 -12.73
C ILE A 195 17.07 11.26 -13.42
N SER A 196 17.10 11.27 -14.76
CA SER A 196 16.64 12.40 -15.58
C SER A 196 15.18 12.24 -16.00
N VAL A 197 14.24 12.68 -15.15
CA VAL A 197 12.79 12.46 -15.31
C VAL A 197 12.01 13.76 -15.52
N ASP A 198 11.12 13.80 -16.51
CA ASP A 198 10.08 14.82 -16.59
C ASP A 198 8.88 14.43 -15.71
N TRP A 199 8.79 15.04 -14.54
CA TRP A 199 7.73 14.79 -13.57
C TRP A 199 6.35 15.29 -14.01
N ASN A 200 6.25 16.15 -15.03
CA ASN A 200 4.97 16.46 -15.67
C ASN A 200 4.53 15.31 -16.58
N GLU A 201 5.42 14.75 -17.41
CA GLU A 201 5.08 13.56 -18.22
C GLU A 201 4.61 12.39 -17.33
N GLN A 202 5.21 12.22 -16.15
CA GLN A 202 4.75 11.22 -15.16
C GLN A 202 3.33 11.50 -14.64
N ALA A 203 2.98 12.78 -14.41
CA ALA A 203 1.62 13.16 -14.01
C ALA A 203 0.61 12.94 -15.15
N VAL A 204 0.99 13.19 -16.42
CA VAL A 204 0.16 12.83 -17.58
C VAL A 204 -0.02 11.32 -17.68
N ALA A 205 1.04 10.54 -17.46
CA ALA A 205 1.01 9.08 -17.51
C ALA A 205 0.08 8.48 -16.43
N LYS A 206 0.21 8.94 -15.17
CA LYS A 206 -0.68 8.54 -14.08
C LYS A 206 -2.12 8.99 -14.32
N GLY A 207 -2.34 10.21 -14.80
CA GLY A 207 -3.67 10.69 -15.18
C GLY A 207 -4.34 9.84 -16.26
N ALA A 208 -3.58 9.45 -17.28
CA ALA A 208 -4.03 8.57 -18.35
C ALA A 208 -4.35 7.15 -17.83
N GLN A 209 -3.56 6.65 -16.87
CA GLN A 209 -3.81 5.36 -16.21
C GLN A 209 -5.16 5.39 -15.47
N TYR A 210 -5.40 6.39 -14.61
CA TYR A 210 -6.68 6.51 -13.89
C TYR A 210 -7.89 6.60 -14.83
N LEU A 211 -7.79 7.45 -15.87
CA LEU A 211 -8.85 7.62 -16.87
C LEU A 211 -9.08 6.39 -17.76
N SER A 212 -8.17 5.41 -17.76
CA SER A 212 -8.38 4.12 -18.44
C SER A 212 -9.25 3.13 -17.65
N PHE A 213 -9.44 3.35 -16.34
CA PHE A 213 -10.26 2.51 -15.46
C PHE A 213 -11.54 3.20 -14.97
N SER A 214 -11.55 4.51 -14.78
CA SER A 214 -12.69 5.26 -14.25
C SER A 214 -12.77 6.66 -14.82
N ALA A 215 -13.99 7.19 -14.97
CA ALA A 215 -14.19 8.60 -15.31
C ALA A 215 -13.93 9.49 -14.09
N PHE A 216 -13.24 10.61 -14.30
CA PHE A 216 -12.98 11.63 -13.29
C PHE A 216 -13.47 13.00 -13.76
N SER A 217 -13.83 13.87 -12.81
CA SER A 217 -13.89 15.32 -13.06
C SER A 217 -12.47 15.91 -13.05
N ARG A 218 -12.28 17.12 -13.60
CA ARG A 218 -10.98 17.80 -13.58
C ARG A 218 -10.41 17.92 -12.16
N SER A 219 -11.21 18.40 -11.21
CA SER A 219 -10.79 18.52 -9.81
C SER A 219 -10.49 17.16 -9.19
N GLY A 220 -11.36 16.16 -9.38
CA GLY A 220 -11.14 14.81 -8.84
C GLY A 220 -9.84 14.17 -9.32
N LEU A 221 -9.46 14.35 -10.59
CA LEU A 221 -8.18 13.84 -11.09
C LEU A 221 -6.98 14.63 -10.54
N ILE A 222 -7.11 15.95 -10.40
CA ILE A 222 -6.06 16.78 -9.78
C ILE A 222 -5.82 16.37 -8.34
N ASP A 223 -6.88 16.22 -7.55
CA ASP A 223 -6.76 15.90 -6.13
C ASP A 223 -6.32 14.45 -5.91
N GLN A 224 -6.67 13.51 -6.80
CA GLN A 224 -6.07 12.16 -6.83
C GLN A 224 -4.57 12.21 -7.16
N LEU A 225 -4.13 13.01 -8.15
CA LEU A 225 -2.71 13.15 -8.46
C LEU A 225 -1.93 13.83 -7.32
N VAL A 226 -2.55 14.77 -6.59
CA VAL A 226 -1.96 15.36 -5.37
C VAL A 226 -1.88 14.32 -4.24
N PHE A 227 -2.86 13.42 -4.10
CA PHE A 227 -2.81 12.30 -3.16
C PHE A 227 -1.68 11.30 -3.52
N ASP A 228 -1.48 11.02 -4.81
CA ASP A 228 -0.33 10.27 -5.35
C ASP A 228 1.03 10.99 -5.15
N GLY A 229 1.05 12.18 -4.53
CA GLY A 229 2.26 12.94 -4.20
C GLY A 229 2.77 13.87 -5.30
N PHE A 230 2.06 14.03 -6.42
CA PHE A 230 2.42 15.06 -7.41
C PHE A 230 2.16 16.46 -6.82
N THR A 231 3.02 17.43 -7.17
CA THR A 231 2.75 18.83 -6.83
C THR A 231 1.50 19.32 -7.56
N ARG A 232 0.74 20.25 -6.97
CA ARG A 232 -0.50 20.77 -7.58
C ARG A 232 -0.33 21.25 -9.04
N PRO A 233 0.77 21.94 -9.44
CA PRO A 233 1.02 22.27 -10.85
C PRO A 233 1.22 21.05 -11.76
N GLN A 234 1.90 19.99 -11.28
CA GLN A 234 2.05 18.73 -12.04
C GLN A 234 0.70 18.01 -12.19
N ALA A 235 -0.12 17.99 -11.12
CA ALA A 235 -1.46 17.42 -11.16
C ALA A 235 -2.40 18.17 -12.12
N GLU A 236 -2.36 19.50 -12.11
CA GLU A 236 -3.09 20.36 -13.05
C GLU A 236 -2.64 20.19 -14.50
N HIS A 237 -1.33 20.05 -14.73
CA HIS A 237 -0.78 19.69 -16.04
C HIS A 237 -1.25 18.29 -16.47
N GLY A 238 -1.18 17.31 -15.57
CA GLY A 238 -1.61 15.93 -15.81
C GLY A 238 -3.08 15.82 -16.22
N ALA A 239 -3.98 16.55 -15.55
CA ALA A 239 -5.40 16.60 -15.90
C ALA A 239 -5.63 17.24 -17.28
N THR A 240 -5.06 18.42 -17.54
CA THR A 240 -5.31 19.14 -18.80
C THR A 240 -4.62 18.52 -20.01
N ALA A 241 -3.46 17.88 -19.84
CA ALA A 241 -2.84 17.07 -20.89
C ALA A 241 -3.66 15.81 -21.25
N ASN A 242 -4.52 15.34 -20.34
CA ASN A 242 -5.51 14.28 -20.59
C ASN A 242 -6.89 14.82 -21.02
N GLY A 243 -7.03 16.13 -21.22
CA GLY A 243 -8.26 16.76 -21.75
C GLY A 243 -9.27 17.23 -20.72
N LEU A 244 -8.86 17.44 -19.45
CA LEU A 244 -9.71 17.95 -18.36
C LEU A 244 -9.38 19.38 -17.91
#